data_AF-A0A957Q6S2-F1
#
_entry.id   AF-A0A957Q6S2-F1
#
_cell.length_a   1.000
_cell.length_b   1.000
_cell.length_c   1.000
_cell.angle_alpha   90.00
_cell.angle_beta   90.00
_cell.angle_gamma   90.00
#
_symmetry.space_group_name_H-M   'P 1'
#
loop_
_entity.id
_entity.type
_entity.pdbx_description
1 polymer ?
#
loop_
_entity_poly.entity_id
_entity_poly.type
_entity_poly.pdbx_seq_one_letter_code
_entity_poly.pdbx_strand_id
1 'polypeptide(L)'
;MRHQFYYTMAILFALLMVAFTSPPVFAQQDHDSMCEMTTIASLQHCVTHAQAMGHIDNTGVANSLLKKLDAAQAAENRGQSAVAVNQLEAFIKAVEAQLGKHIDAEHGTHMIHHAQMVIAALGG
;
A
#
# COMPACT_ATOMS: atom_id res chain seq x y z
N MET A 1 12.38 62.15 14.17
CA MET A 1 13.10 60.88 14.41
C MET A 1 12.25 59.74 14.99
N ARG A 2 11.01 59.97 15.49
CA ARG A 2 10.14 58.89 16.00
C ARG A 2 9.44 58.08 14.89
N HIS A 3 9.01 58.71 13.80
CA HIS A 3 8.31 58.00 12.70
C HIS A 3 9.18 57.04 11.89
N GLN A 4 10.46 57.34 11.64
CA GLN A 4 11.36 56.42 10.92
C GLN A 4 11.65 55.13 11.69
N PHE A 5 11.59 55.17 13.03
CA PHE A 5 11.73 53.99 13.88
C PHE A 5 10.49 53.08 13.82
N TYR A 6 9.30 53.67 13.67
CA TYR A 6 8.06 52.90 13.46
C TYR A 6 8.01 52.24 12.09
N TYR A 7 8.46 52.91 11.03
CA TYR A 7 8.49 52.31 9.69
C TYR A 7 9.47 51.14 9.60
N THR A 8 10.65 51.24 10.21
CA THR A 8 11.63 50.15 10.24
C THR A 8 11.17 48.97 11.10
N MET A 9 10.55 49.21 12.25
CA MET A 9 9.90 48.16 13.05
C MET A 9 8.71 47.51 12.33
N ALA A 10 7.88 48.29 11.61
CA ALA A 10 6.74 47.77 10.85
C ALA A 10 7.18 46.91 9.64
N ILE A 11 8.25 47.30 8.96
CA ILE A 11 8.83 46.53 7.83
C ILE A 11 9.50 45.24 8.33
N LEU A 12 10.18 45.28 9.49
CA LEU A 12 10.74 44.08 10.13
C LEU A 12 9.65 43.10 10.58
N PHE A 13 8.52 43.60 11.11
CA PHE A 13 7.40 42.75 11.52
C PHE A 13 6.66 42.14 10.32
N ALA A 14 6.53 42.89 9.21
CA ALA A 14 5.94 42.39 7.97
C ALA A 14 6.81 41.33 7.29
N LEU A 15 8.14 41.47 7.31
CA LEU A 15 9.06 40.47 6.73
C LEU A 15 9.14 39.18 7.56
N LEU A 16 8.93 39.26 8.88
CA LEU A 16 8.89 38.06 9.74
C LEU A 16 7.63 37.19 9.49
N MET A 17 6.53 37.80 9.03
CA MET A 17 5.25 37.10 8.80
C MET A 17 5.15 36.37 7.45
N VAL A 18 6.02 36.67 6.48
CA VAL A 18 6.03 36.00 5.16
C VAL A 18 6.82 34.68 5.17
N ALA A 19 7.59 34.41 6.24
CA ALA A 19 8.42 33.21 6.35
C ALA A 19 7.66 31.95 6.87
N PHE A 20 6.37 32.06 7.19
CA PHE A 20 5.59 30.97 7.82
C PHE A 20 4.34 30.51 7.06
N THR A 21 4.13 30.96 5.81
CA THR A 21 3.01 30.47 4.99
C THR A 21 3.44 29.42 3.98
N SER A 22 4.39 28.56 4.32
CA SER A 22 4.47 27.26 3.67
C SER A 22 3.32 26.43 4.24
N PRO A 23 2.22 26.18 3.50
CA PRO A 23 1.31 25.14 3.96
C PRO A 23 2.15 23.87 4.11
N PRO A 24 2.01 23.10 5.20
CA PRO A 24 2.60 21.78 5.25
C PRO A 24 2.10 21.03 4.02
N VAL A 25 3.02 20.69 3.11
CA VAL A 25 2.79 19.66 2.10
C VAL A 25 2.80 18.33 2.87
N PHE A 26 1.72 18.10 3.62
CA PHE A 26 1.34 16.82 4.21
C PHE A 26 -0.06 16.50 3.70
N ALA A 27 -0.18 16.47 2.39
CA ALA A 27 -1.23 15.73 1.70
C ALA A 27 -0.57 14.81 0.68
N GLN A 28 0.46 14.09 1.11
CA GLN A 28 0.88 12.89 0.42
C GLN A 28 0.22 11.74 1.19
N GLN A 29 -1.00 11.39 0.79
CA GLN A 29 -1.66 10.17 1.24
C GLN A 29 -0.93 8.97 0.63
N ASP A 30 0.24 8.65 1.18
CA ASP A 30 1.06 7.50 0.78
C ASP A 30 0.59 6.19 1.44
N HIS A 31 -0.66 6.10 1.89
CA HIS A 31 -1.14 4.89 2.56
C HIS A 31 -1.64 3.81 1.57
N ASP A 32 -2.02 4.17 0.35
CA ASP A 32 -2.42 3.20 -0.69
C ASP A 32 -1.25 2.73 -1.58
N SER A 33 -0.13 3.46 -1.58
CA SER A 33 1.00 3.20 -2.50
C SER A 33 1.69 1.85 -2.26
N MET A 34 1.57 1.28 -1.06
CA MET A 34 2.19 -0.01 -0.73
C MET A 34 1.60 -1.17 -1.53
N CYS A 35 0.36 -1.05 -2.04
CA CYS A 35 -0.28 -2.05 -2.89
C CYS A 35 0.05 -1.93 -4.38
N GLU A 36 0.75 -0.87 -4.80
CA GLU A 36 1.03 -0.66 -6.22
C GLU A 36 2.34 -1.31 -6.68
N MET A 37 3.23 -1.68 -5.77
CA MET A 37 4.49 -2.34 -6.14
C MET A 37 4.23 -3.76 -6.64
N THR A 38 4.89 -4.20 -7.70
CA THR A 38 4.72 -5.55 -8.27
C THR A 38 5.64 -6.59 -7.59
N THR A 39 5.60 -6.65 -6.25
CA THR A 39 6.37 -7.61 -5.44
C THR A 39 5.45 -8.52 -4.62
N ILE A 40 5.93 -9.68 -4.18
CA ILE A 40 5.15 -10.55 -3.28
C ILE A 40 4.95 -9.87 -1.91
N ALA A 41 5.94 -9.13 -1.41
CA ALA A 41 5.86 -8.41 -0.14
C ALA A 41 4.75 -7.34 -0.13
N SER A 42 4.63 -6.53 -1.18
CA SER A 42 3.54 -5.55 -1.31
C SER A 42 2.17 -6.22 -1.31
N LEU A 43 2.03 -7.38 -1.96
CA LEU A 43 0.77 -8.14 -1.94
C LEU A 43 0.43 -8.67 -0.53
N GLN A 44 1.43 -9.06 0.28
CA GLN A 44 1.21 -9.39 1.70
C GLN A 44 0.70 -8.19 2.49
N HIS A 45 1.27 -7.00 2.24
CA HIS A 45 0.79 -5.76 2.82
C HIS A 45 -0.66 -5.48 2.44
N CYS A 46 -1.07 -5.72 1.19
CA CYS A 46 -2.47 -5.57 0.76
C CYS A 46 -3.42 -6.48 1.52
N VAL A 47 -3.07 -7.76 1.72
CA VAL A 47 -3.92 -8.69 2.48
C VAL A 47 -4.06 -8.23 3.93
N THR A 48 -2.95 -7.81 4.54
CA THR A 48 -2.94 -7.32 5.93
C THR A 48 -3.77 -6.04 6.07
N HIS A 49 -3.63 -5.11 5.13
CA HIS A 49 -4.40 -3.87 5.09
C HIS A 49 -5.89 -4.14 4.87
N ALA A 50 -6.25 -4.97 3.89
CA ALA A 50 -7.62 -5.36 3.61
C ALA A 50 -8.30 -6.01 4.83
N GLN A 51 -7.58 -6.84 5.59
CA GLN A 51 -8.08 -7.38 6.85
C GLN A 51 -8.28 -6.29 7.90
N ALA A 52 -7.29 -5.40 8.10
CA ALA A 52 -7.36 -4.33 9.09
C ALA A 52 -8.52 -3.35 8.82
N MET A 53 -8.83 -3.13 7.55
CA MET A 53 -9.95 -2.28 7.10
C MET A 53 -11.30 -3.01 7.08
N GLY A 54 -11.34 -4.31 7.38
CA GLY A 54 -12.56 -5.11 7.41
C GLY A 54 -13.05 -5.59 6.04
N HIS A 55 -12.28 -5.39 4.97
CA HIS A 55 -12.54 -5.96 3.64
C HIS A 55 -12.33 -7.48 3.62
N ILE A 56 -11.59 -8.02 4.59
CA ILE A 56 -11.56 -9.45 4.89
C ILE A 56 -12.10 -9.65 6.31
N ASP A 57 -13.32 -10.15 6.43
CA ASP A 57 -14.01 -10.26 7.73
C ASP A 57 -13.61 -11.51 8.52
N ASN A 58 -12.97 -12.47 7.86
CA ASN A 58 -12.58 -13.74 8.44
C ASN A 58 -11.06 -13.85 8.59
N THR A 59 -10.59 -13.82 9.84
CA THR A 59 -9.16 -13.93 10.16
C THR A 59 -8.54 -15.25 9.67
N GLY A 60 -9.31 -16.35 9.65
CA GLY A 60 -8.86 -17.63 9.11
C GLY A 60 -8.62 -17.57 7.60
N VAL A 61 -9.46 -16.84 6.87
CA VAL A 61 -9.27 -16.58 5.44
C VAL A 61 -8.02 -15.74 5.21
N ALA A 62 -7.86 -14.62 5.91
CA ALA A 62 -6.68 -13.77 5.80
C ALA A 62 -5.37 -14.54 6.07
N ASN A 63 -5.33 -15.33 7.15
CA ASN A 63 -4.17 -16.18 7.48
C ASN A 63 -3.88 -17.23 6.40
N SER A 64 -4.91 -17.83 5.80
CA SER A 64 -4.75 -18.80 4.72
C SER A 64 -4.19 -18.18 3.44
N LEU A 65 -4.54 -16.91 3.17
CA LEU A 65 -4.00 -16.14 2.07
C LEU A 65 -2.53 -15.76 2.32
N LEU A 66 -2.22 -15.19 3.48
CA LEU A 66 -0.85 -14.82 3.88
C LEU A 66 0.10 -16.02 3.82
N LYS A 67 -0.31 -17.21 4.30
CA LYS A 67 0.52 -18.43 4.19
C LYS A 67 0.91 -18.81 2.76
N LYS A 68 0.04 -18.54 1.78
CA LYS A 68 0.37 -18.79 0.36
C LYS A 68 1.39 -17.78 -0.14
N LEU A 69 1.25 -16.52 0.26
CA LEU A 69 2.20 -15.47 -0.08
C LEU A 69 3.56 -15.69 0.60
N ASP A 70 3.59 -16.16 1.85
CA ASP A 70 4.83 -16.56 2.54
C ASP A 70 5.55 -17.69 1.79
N ALA A 71 4.80 -18.69 1.32
CA ALA A 71 5.34 -19.78 0.52
C ALA A 71 5.87 -19.29 -0.84
N ALA A 72 5.16 -18.36 -1.48
CA ALA A 72 5.59 -17.73 -2.72
C ALA A 72 6.88 -16.92 -2.53
N GLN A 73 6.94 -16.07 -1.50
CA GLN A 73 8.12 -15.27 -1.15
C GLN A 73 9.32 -16.16 -0.83
N ALA A 74 9.11 -17.25 -0.06
CA ALA A 74 10.16 -18.19 0.24
C ALA A 74 10.70 -18.90 -1.03
N ALA A 75 9.84 -19.18 -2.01
CA ALA A 75 10.25 -19.74 -3.30
C ALA A 75 11.01 -18.73 -4.15
N GLU A 76 10.55 -17.48 -4.23
CA GLU A 76 11.25 -16.37 -4.90
C GLU A 76 12.65 -16.18 -4.31
N ASN A 77 12.79 -16.16 -2.98
CA ASN A 77 14.07 -16.02 -2.28
C ASN A 77 15.05 -17.16 -2.59
N ARG A 78 14.56 -18.33 -3.03
CA ARG A 78 15.37 -19.47 -3.48
C ARG A 78 15.65 -19.47 -4.99
N GLY A 79 15.22 -18.44 -5.72
CA GLY A 79 15.29 -18.37 -7.18
C GLY A 79 14.35 -19.34 -7.89
N GLN A 80 13.31 -19.84 -7.20
CA GLN A 80 12.35 -20.81 -7.73
C GLN A 80 11.12 -20.11 -8.31
N SER A 81 11.30 -19.25 -9.32
CA SER A 81 10.21 -18.40 -9.85
C SER A 81 8.97 -19.20 -10.28
N ALA A 82 9.13 -20.35 -10.93
CA ALA A 82 8.00 -21.21 -11.29
C ALA A 82 7.20 -21.71 -10.07
N VAL A 83 7.89 -22.00 -8.96
CA VAL A 83 7.24 -22.41 -7.71
C VAL A 83 6.53 -21.21 -7.07
N ALA A 84 7.14 -20.02 -7.11
CA ALA A 84 6.52 -18.80 -6.63
C ALA A 84 5.23 -18.48 -7.40
N VAL A 85 5.26 -18.55 -8.74
CA VAL A 85 4.09 -18.37 -9.60
C VAL A 85 2.97 -19.36 -9.26
N ASN A 86 3.28 -20.65 -9.08
CA ASN A 86 2.28 -21.65 -8.69
C ASN A 86 1.61 -21.32 -7.34
N GLN A 87 2.34 -20.74 -6.39
CA GLN A 87 1.76 -20.30 -5.11
C GLN A 87 0.88 -19.05 -5.27
N LEU A 88 1.27 -18.11 -6.14
CA LEU A 88 0.46 -16.94 -6.46
C LEU A 88 -0.84 -17.31 -7.20
N GLU A 89 -0.82 -18.29 -8.10
CA GLU A 89 -2.04 -18.83 -8.71
C GLU A 89 -2.96 -19.49 -7.67
N ALA A 90 -2.38 -20.21 -6.70
CA ALA A 90 -3.14 -20.77 -5.59
C ALA A 90 -3.73 -19.68 -4.67
N PHE A 91 -3.03 -18.54 -4.51
CA PHE A 91 -3.55 -17.35 -3.84
C PHE A 91 -4.75 -16.78 -4.60
N ILE A 92 -4.64 -16.56 -5.92
CA ILE A 92 -5.73 -16.05 -6.77
C ILE A 92 -6.99 -16.92 -6.63
N LYS A 93 -6.86 -18.24 -6.80
CA LYS A 93 -7.98 -19.19 -6.65
C LYS A 93 -8.61 -19.13 -5.26
N ALA A 94 -7.81 -18.90 -4.22
CA ALA A 94 -8.32 -18.77 -2.86
C ALA A 94 -9.08 -17.45 -2.66
N VAL A 95 -8.62 -16.34 -3.24
CA VAL A 95 -9.36 -15.07 -3.23
C VAL A 95 -10.67 -15.22 -3.99
N GLU A 96 -10.65 -15.77 -5.19
CA GLU A 96 -11.85 -16.03 -6.01
C GLU A 96 -12.89 -16.87 -5.26
N ALA A 97 -12.45 -17.91 -4.55
CA ALA A 97 -13.34 -18.77 -3.77
C ALA A 97 -14.04 -18.06 -2.60
N GLN A 98 -13.49 -16.94 -2.13
CA GLN A 98 -13.94 -16.19 -0.95
C GLN A 98 -14.58 -14.83 -1.29
N LEU A 99 -14.51 -14.41 -2.56
CA LEU A 99 -15.20 -13.23 -3.07
C LEU A 99 -16.68 -13.24 -2.70
N GLY A 100 -17.14 -12.14 -2.11
CA GLY A 100 -18.53 -11.95 -1.67
C GLY A 100 -18.96 -12.83 -0.50
N LYS A 101 -18.09 -13.66 0.06
CA LYS A 101 -18.35 -14.48 1.27
C LYS A 101 -17.65 -13.91 2.49
N HIS A 102 -16.35 -13.74 2.37
CA HIS A 102 -15.46 -13.28 3.44
C HIS A 102 -14.49 -12.19 2.96
N ILE A 103 -14.47 -11.93 1.64
CA ILE A 103 -13.68 -10.90 1.02
C ILE A 103 -14.64 -10.00 0.24
N ASP A 104 -14.60 -8.70 0.51
CA ASP A 104 -15.28 -7.69 -0.29
C ASP A 104 -14.93 -7.85 -1.78
N ALA A 105 -15.92 -7.69 -2.66
CA ALA A 105 -15.77 -8.02 -4.06
C ALA A 105 -14.73 -7.12 -4.76
N GLU A 106 -14.77 -5.82 -4.48
CA GLU A 106 -13.86 -4.83 -5.06
C GLU A 106 -12.41 -5.11 -4.61
N HIS A 107 -12.21 -5.31 -3.31
CA HIS A 107 -10.88 -5.60 -2.76
C HIS A 107 -10.34 -6.95 -3.22
N GLY A 108 -11.18 -7.97 -3.35
CA GLY A 108 -10.75 -9.25 -3.87
C GLY A 108 -10.34 -9.17 -5.35
N THR A 109 -11.08 -8.43 -6.19
CA THR A 109 -10.67 -8.18 -7.58
C THR A 109 -9.36 -7.40 -7.65
N HIS A 110 -9.17 -6.40 -6.80
CA HIS A 110 -7.91 -5.66 -6.72
C HIS A 110 -6.73 -6.57 -6.35
N MET A 111 -6.87 -7.44 -5.34
CA MET A 111 -5.83 -8.40 -4.96
C MET A 111 -5.51 -9.42 -6.07
N ILE A 112 -6.50 -9.85 -6.85
CA ILE A 112 -6.29 -10.75 -7.99
C ILE A 112 -5.45 -10.04 -9.07
N HIS A 113 -5.82 -8.81 -9.42
CA HIS A 113 -5.07 -8.02 -10.39
C HIS A 113 -3.63 -7.76 -9.92
N HIS A 114 -3.44 -7.43 -8.65
CA HIS A 114 -2.12 -7.24 -8.07
C HIS A 114 -1.28 -8.52 -8.15
N ALA A 115 -1.84 -9.68 -7.79
CA ALA A 115 -1.15 -10.96 -7.91
C ALA A 115 -0.76 -11.29 -9.37
N GLN A 116 -1.61 -10.97 -10.34
CA GLN A 116 -1.29 -11.13 -11.78
C GLN A 116 -0.10 -10.25 -12.20
N MET A 117 -0.04 -9.02 -11.70
CA MET A 117 1.10 -8.12 -11.95
C MET A 117 2.41 -8.65 -11.35
N VAL A 118 2.35 -9.24 -10.15
CA VAL A 118 3.52 -9.89 -9.52
C VAL A 118 3.95 -11.12 -10.34
N ILE A 119 3.01 -11.96 -10.79
CA ILE A 119 3.30 -13.12 -11.64
C ILE A 119 4.00 -12.67 -12.94
N ALA A 120 3.51 -11.61 -13.58
CA ALA A 120 4.11 -11.06 -14.78
C ALA A 120 5.55 -10.57 -14.52
N ALA A 121 5.81 -9.93 -13.38
CA ALA A 121 7.14 -9.47 -13.00
C ALA A 121 8.12 -10.64 -12.70
N LEU A 122 7.64 -11.78 -12.21
CA LEU A 122 8.45 -12.97 -11.91
C LEU A 122 8.76 -13.84 -13.14
N GLY A 123 7.92 -13.77 -14.17
CA GLY A 123 8.03 -14.56 -15.40
C GLY A 123 8.66 -13.84 -16.59
N GLY A 124 8.97 -12.54 -16.44
CA GLY A 124 9.64 -11.69 -17.44
C GLY A 124 11.16 -11.77 -17.41
#